data_AF-A0A7S2YT66-F1
#
_entry.id   AF-A0A7S2YT66-F1
#
_cell.length_a   1.000
_cell.length_b   1.000
_cell.length_c   1.000
_cell.angle_alpha   90.00
_cell.angle_beta   90.00
_cell.angle_gamma   90.00
#
_symmetry.space_group_name_H-M   'P 1'
#
loop_
_entity.id
_entity.type
_entity.pdbx_description
1 polymer ?
#
loop_
_entity_poly.entity_id
_entity_poly.type
_entity_poly.pdbx_seq_one_letter_code
_entity_poly.pdbx_strand_id
1 'polypeptide(L)'
;PTRLECMMQDFPTVISAEKSERVGFTSIAAEMCFSPVKNATADGVVLQGKGTAAGTAATGEADHYQAYRKILQSIGCQVEEAEPETYKGISVIPGPQVVVYPEFASCPGEYKAKFPTPEKVKISPKSTLIIRGPNVTINSLDLDGTLIIDVPAHLEVSIEDLEIKNDGWHKIAVDDDEAKEIIKMRGYKMERKKQAVIKKQRDVVKAAGGADGEWWDVSDCAIL
;
A
#
# COMPACT_ATOMS: atom_id res chain seq x y z
N PRO A 1 -0.37 41.84 -1.34
CA PRO A 1 0.08 42.09 -2.73
C PRO A 1 -0.52 41.02 -3.63
N THR A 2 -1.06 41.39 -4.79
CA THR A 2 -1.58 40.45 -5.80
C THR A 2 -0.59 40.34 -6.96
N ARG A 3 -0.59 39.20 -7.68
CA ARG A 3 0.26 38.96 -8.86
C ARG A 3 -0.55 38.29 -9.96
N LEU A 4 -0.10 38.42 -11.20
CA LEU A 4 -0.62 37.63 -12.31
C LEU A 4 -0.13 36.18 -12.19
N GLU A 5 -1.02 35.23 -12.45
CA GLU A 5 -0.74 33.79 -12.46
C GLU A 5 -1.28 33.18 -13.75
N CYS A 6 -0.72 32.05 -14.17
CA CYS A 6 -1.20 31.26 -15.31
C CYS A 6 -1.19 29.78 -14.93
N MET A 7 -2.10 28.99 -15.49
CA MET A 7 -2.17 27.56 -15.18
C MET A 7 -1.60 26.70 -16.32
N MET A 8 -0.89 25.64 -15.96
CA MET A 8 -0.34 24.70 -16.96
C MET A 8 -1.45 24.08 -17.83
N GLN A 9 -2.64 23.87 -17.27
CA GLN A 9 -3.79 23.33 -17.97
C GLN A 9 -4.53 24.34 -18.87
N ASP A 10 -4.07 25.59 -18.95
CA ASP A 10 -4.64 26.59 -19.88
C ASP A 10 -4.08 26.40 -21.31
N PHE A 11 -3.01 25.62 -21.49
CA PHE A 11 -2.39 25.39 -22.80
C PHE A 11 -3.37 24.92 -23.90
N PRO A 12 -4.37 24.06 -23.65
CA PRO A 12 -5.35 23.68 -24.67
C PRO A 12 -6.13 24.86 -25.28
N THR A 13 -6.22 26.00 -24.60
CA THR A 13 -6.94 27.19 -25.08
C THR A 13 -6.24 27.92 -26.23
N VAL A 14 -4.92 27.69 -26.41
CA VAL A 14 -4.12 28.31 -27.48
C VAL A 14 -3.86 27.37 -28.65
N ILE A 15 -4.41 26.15 -28.62
CA ILE A 15 -4.30 25.19 -29.71
C ILE A 15 -5.21 25.62 -30.87
N SER A 16 -4.67 25.67 -32.09
CA SER A 16 -5.43 26.01 -33.30
C SER A 16 -6.63 25.08 -33.51
N ALA A 17 -7.72 25.58 -34.08
CA ALA A 17 -8.95 24.81 -34.32
C ALA A 17 -8.72 23.43 -34.98
N GLU A 18 -7.84 23.36 -35.99
CA GLU A 18 -7.49 22.10 -36.67
C GLU A 18 -6.85 21.05 -35.74
N LYS A 19 -6.12 21.50 -34.71
CA LYS A 19 -5.44 20.63 -33.75
C LYS A 19 -6.28 20.37 -32.49
N SER A 20 -7.26 21.24 -32.19
CA SER A 20 -8.12 21.08 -31.01
C SER A 20 -9.03 19.86 -31.09
N GLU A 21 -9.32 19.36 -32.30
CA GLU A 21 -10.06 18.11 -32.50
C GLU A 21 -9.38 16.88 -31.87
N ARG A 22 -8.08 16.98 -31.57
CA ARG A 22 -7.28 15.91 -30.92
C ARG A 22 -7.16 16.09 -29.41
N VAL A 23 -7.81 17.10 -28.83
CA VAL A 23 -7.87 17.30 -27.38
C VAL A 23 -9.07 16.54 -26.84
N GLY A 24 -8.83 15.65 -25.88
CA GLY A 24 -9.85 14.84 -25.25
C GLY A 24 -9.61 14.66 -23.76
N PHE A 25 -10.51 13.91 -23.11
CA PHE A 25 -10.41 13.54 -21.71
C PHE A 25 -10.44 12.02 -21.58
N THR A 26 -9.71 11.48 -20.61
CA THR A 26 -9.79 10.08 -20.21
C THR A 26 -10.27 10.03 -18.77
N SER A 27 -11.43 9.41 -18.54
CA SER A 27 -11.99 9.26 -17.21
C SER A 27 -11.50 7.94 -16.60
N ILE A 28 -10.92 8.03 -15.41
CA ILE A 28 -10.47 6.88 -14.62
C ILE A 28 -11.15 6.96 -13.25
N ALA A 29 -11.39 5.82 -12.62
CA ALA A 29 -11.94 5.78 -11.26
C ALA A 29 -11.01 6.53 -10.29
N ALA A 30 -11.56 7.51 -9.58
CA ALA A 30 -10.78 8.41 -8.72
C ALA A 30 -9.94 7.66 -7.67
N GLU A 31 -10.50 6.61 -7.10
CA GLU A 31 -9.85 5.68 -6.15
C GLU A 31 -8.57 5.00 -6.66
N MET A 32 -8.34 4.97 -7.98
CA MET A 32 -7.13 4.38 -8.56
C MET A 32 -6.13 5.43 -9.05
N CYS A 33 -6.54 6.70 -9.19
CA CYS A 33 -5.73 7.71 -9.89
C CYS A 33 -5.71 9.10 -9.26
N PHE A 34 -6.43 9.34 -8.16
CA PHE A 34 -6.57 10.67 -7.57
C PHE A 34 -6.57 10.62 -6.03
N SER A 35 -5.37 10.71 -5.46
CA SER A 35 -5.15 10.68 -4.00
C SER A 35 -4.28 11.86 -3.54
N PRO A 36 -4.76 13.11 -3.66
CA PRO A 36 -3.98 14.28 -3.31
C PRO A 36 -3.80 14.40 -1.78
N VAL A 37 -2.58 14.73 -1.37
CA VAL A 37 -2.27 15.17 0.00
C VAL A 37 -2.02 16.67 -0.04
N LYS A 38 -3.06 17.46 0.17
CA LYS A 38 -3.03 18.93 0.00
C LYS A 38 -3.63 19.71 1.16
N ASN A 39 -4.44 19.06 1.99
CA ASN A 39 -5.16 19.71 3.08
C ASN A 39 -4.51 19.34 4.42
N ALA A 40 -4.54 20.29 5.36
CA ALA A 40 -4.26 20.00 6.76
C ALA A 40 -5.37 19.10 7.34
N THR A 41 -5.06 18.37 8.41
CA THR A 41 -6.00 17.44 9.06
C THR A 41 -7.31 18.13 9.45
N ALA A 42 -7.24 19.33 10.06
CA ALA A 42 -8.42 20.07 10.49
C ALA A 42 -9.35 20.45 9.31
N ASP A 43 -8.79 20.94 8.20
CA ASP A 43 -9.58 21.27 6.99
C ASP A 43 -10.18 20.00 6.36
N GLY A 44 -9.40 18.91 6.35
CA GLY A 44 -9.85 17.61 5.90
C GLY A 44 -11.06 17.09 6.67
N VAL A 45 -11.10 17.28 7.99
CA VAL A 45 -12.26 16.91 8.84
C VAL A 45 -13.51 17.69 8.40
N VAL A 46 -13.37 18.99 8.13
CA VAL A 46 -14.49 19.83 7.66
C VAL A 46 -14.99 19.37 6.28
N LEU A 47 -14.09 19.03 5.37
CA LEU A 47 -14.44 18.52 4.04
C LEU A 47 -15.13 17.16 4.10
N GLN A 48 -14.60 16.24 4.91
CA GLN A 48 -15.19 14.92 5.14
C GLN A 48 -16.60 15.04 5.71
N GLY A 49 -16.81 15.94 6.67
CA GLY A 49 -18.14 16.22 7.24
C GLY A 49 -19.16 16.73 6.22
N LYS A 50 -18.70 17.29 5.09
CA LYS A 50 -19.52 17.71 3.95
C LYS A 50 -19.65 16.63 2.87
N GLY A 51 -19.15 15.42 3.11
CA GLY A 51 -19.13 14.33 2.13
C GLY A 51 -18.11 14.53 1.00
N THR A 52 -17.13 15.43 1.17
CA THR A 52 -16.04 15.67 0.21
C THR A 52 -14.78 14.94 0.65
N ALA A 53 -13.96 14.50 -0.32
CA ALA A 53 -12.67 13.86 -0.03
C ALA A 53 -11.78 14.77 0.84
N ALA A 54 -11.27 14.23 1.95
CA ALA A 54 -10.50 15.00 2.93
C ALA A 54 -9.16 15.50 2.37
N GLY A 55 -8.49 14.72 1.52
CA GLY A 55 -7.24 15.11 0.87
C GLY A 55 -6.08 15.36 1.84
N THR A 56 -6.02 14.60 2.93
CA THR A 56 -5.01 14.70 4.00
C THR A 56 -3.95 13.61 3.87
N ALA A 57 -2.88 13.69 4.66
CA ALA A 57 -1.83 12.66 4.66
C ALA A 57 -2.37 11.26 5.04
N ALA A 58 -3.32 11.21 5.98
CA ALA A 58 -3.94 9.94 6.39
C ALA A 58 -4.73 9.29 5.25
N THR A 59 -5.55 10.06 4.52
CA THR A 59 -6.32 9.53 3.38
C THR A 59 -5.40 9.14 2.23
N GLY A 60 -4.37 9.94 1.92
CA GLY A 60 -3.42 9.61 0.86
C GLY A 60 -2.65 8.30 1.13
N GLU A 61 -2.24 8.06 2.38
CA GLU A 61 -1.60 6.80 2.76
C GLU A 61 -2.58 5.61 2.66
N ALA A 62 -3.83 5.79 3.07
CA ALA A 62 -4.86 4.76 2.98
C ALA A 62 -5.26 4.42 1.53
N ASP A 63 -5.39 5.42 0.66
CA ASP A 63 -5.68 5.26 -0.76
C ASP A 63 -4.57 4.48 -1.47
N HIS A 64 -3.31 4.76 -1.12
CA HIS A 64 -2.16 4.03 -1.65
C HIS A 64 -2.27 2.51 -1.37
N TYR A 65 -2.57 2.13 -0.12
CA TYR A 65 -2.80 0.72 0.21
C TYR A 65 -4.07 0.18 -0.47
N GLN A 66 -5.12 0.99 -0.61
CA GLN A 66 -6.36 0.60 -1.28
C GLN A 66 -6.14 0.23 -2.75
N ALA A 67 -5.34 1.00 -3.48
CA ALA A 67 -5.06 0.75 -4.89
C ALA A 67 -4.49 -0.67 -5.10
N TYR A 68 -3.53 -1.09 -4.27
CA TYR A 68 -2.94 -2.43 -4.36
C TYR A 68 -3.90 -3.53 -3.91
N ARG A 69 -4.71 -3.30 -2.87
CA ARG A 69 -5.78 -4.23 -2.47
C ARG A 69 -6.73 -4.49 -3.64
N LYS A 70 -7.16 -3.44 -4.32
CA LYS A 70 -8.04 -3.54 -5.50
C LYS A 70 -7.40 -4.28 -6.66
N ILE A 71 -6.12 -4.04 -6.93
CA ILE A 71 -5.39 -4.79 -7.96
C ILE A 71 -5.36 -6.28 -7.60
N LEU A 72 -5.03 -6.65 -6.37
CA LEU A 72 -4.99 -8.04 -5.92
C LEU A 72 -6.38 -8.70 -5.93
N GLN A 73 -7.41 -8.00 -5.48
CA GLN A 73 -8.80 -8.48 -5.56
C GLN A 73 -9.23 -8.68 -7.02
N SER A 74 -8.85 -7.77 -7.94
CA SER A 74 -9.22 -7.86 -9.35
C SER A 74 -8.62 -9.07 -10.09
N ILE A 75 -7.51 -9.62 -9.60
CA ILE A 75 -6.90 -10.83 -10.14
C ILE A 75 -7.36 -12.11 -9.43
N GLY A 76 -8.15 -12.01 -8.36
CA GLY A 76 -8.74 -13.15 -7.65
C GLY A 76 -8.14 -13.46 -6.27
N CYS A 77 -7.25 -12.62 -5.74
CA CYS A 77 -6.74 -12.79 -4.37
C CYS A 77 -7.82 -12.47 -3.33
N GLN A 78 -7.81 -13.21 -2.22
CA GLN A 78 -8.71 -13.00 -1.09
C GLN A 78 -8.09 -11.98 -0.14
N VAL A 79 -8.41 -10.70 -0.35
CA VAL A 79 -7.91 -9.59 0.47
C VAL A 79 -9.08 -8.96 1.22
N GLU A 80 -9.12 -9.16 2.54
CA GLU A 80 -10.19 -8.65 3.40
C GLU A 80 -9.85 -7.23 3.86
N GLU A 81 -10.81 -6.30 3.82
CA GLU A 81 -10.57 -4.94 4.30
C GLU A 81 -10.74 -4.84 5.82
N ALA A 82 -9.95 -3.99 6.46
CA ALA A 82 -10.13 -3.65 7.87
C ALA A 82 -11.36 -2.79 8.10
N GLU A 83 -11.87 -2.84 9.32
CA GLU A 83 -12.90 -1.91 9.75
C GLU A 83 -12.37 -0.46 9.71
N PRO A 84 -13.22 0.53 9.37
CA PRO A 84 -12.82 1.93 9.37
C PRO A 84 -12.32 2.38 10.74
N GLU A 85 -11.17 3.04 10.76
CA GLU A 85 -10.58 3.65 11.95
C GLU A 85 -10.46 5.16 11.78
N THR A 86 -10.58 5.90 12.88
CA THR A 86 -10.50 7.37 12.87
C THR A 86 -9.23 7.87 13.55
N TYR A 87 -8.45 8.68 12.85
CA TYR A 87 -7.25 9.34 13.37
C TYR A 87 -7.41 10.85 13.27
N LYS A 88 -7.36 11.56 14.41
CA LYS A 88 -7.56 13.01 14.49
C LYS A 88 -8.80 13.50 13.72
N GLY A 89 -9.89 12.74 13.78
CA GLY A 89 -11.17 13.04 13.12
C GLY A 89 -11.27 12.63 11.63
N ILE A 90 -10.19 12.14 11.03
CA ILE A 90 -10.19 11.60 9.66
C ILE A 90 -10.47 10.10 9.71
N SER A 91 -11.49 9.65 8.99
CA SER A 91 -11.86 8.23 8.90
C SER A 91 -11.16 7.59 7.70
N VAL A 92 -10.48 6.47 7.92
CA VAL A 92 -9.76 5.71 6.88
C VAL A 92 -9.94 4.22 7.06
N ILE A 93 -9.75 3.45 5.99
CA ILE A 93 -9.63 2.00 6.07
C ILE A 93 -8.14 1.66 6.22
N PRO A 94 -7.68 1.20 7.40
CA PRO A 94 -6.26 1.20 7.74
C PRO A 94 -5.45 0.07 7.10
N GLY A 95 -6.08 -1.03 6.71
CA GLY A 95 -5.39 -2.20 6.17
C GLY A 95 -6.30 -3.13 5.34
N PRO A 96 -5.72 -4.19 4.76
CA PRO A 96 -4.32 -4.59 4.84
C PRO A 96 -3.38 -3.64 4.11
N GLN A 97 -2.16 -3.55 4.60
CA GLN A 97 -1.12 -2.67 4.07
C GLN A 97 -0.31 -3.44 3.04
N VAL A 98 -0.62 -3.25 1.76
CA VAL A 98 0.13 -3.88 0.67
C VAL A 98 1.04 -2.84 0.04
N VAL A 99 2.35 -3.09 0.07
CA VAL A 99 3.38 -2.22 -0.49
C VAL A 99 4.20 -3.02 -1.48
N VAL A 100 4.10 -2.64 -2.75
CA VAL A 100 4.81 -3.29 -3.85
C VAL A 100 5.86 -2.34 -4.39
N TYR A 101 7.11 -2.81 -4.47
CA TYR A 101 8.18 -2.03 -5.07
C TYR A 101 8.15 -2.14 -6.60
N PRO A 102 8.54 -1.08 -7.34
CA PRO A 102 8.47 -1.07 -8.80
C PRO A 102 9.23 -2.21 -9.49
N GLU A 103 10.29 -2.71 -8.84
CA GLU A 103 11.08 -3.85 -9.32
C GLU A 103 10.24 -5.14 -9.41
N PHE A 104 9.25 -5.32 -8.54
CA PHE A 104 8.38 -6.49 -8.55
C PHE A 104 7.30 -6.39 -9.63
N ALA A 105 6.54 -5.28 -9.63
CA ALA A 105 5.54 -4.99 -10.64
C ALA A 105 5.33 -3.49 -10.78
N SER A 106 5.37 -2.99 -12.01
CA SER A 106 5.14 -1.58 -12.32
C SER A 106 3.79 -1.33 -12.99
N CYS A 107 3.18 -2.35 -13.59
CA CYS A 107 1.90 -2.27 -14.28
C CYS A 107 0.91 -3.32 -13.73
N PRO A 108 -0.39 -3.00 -13.60
CA PRO A 108 -1.39 -3.97 -13.13
C PRO A 108 -1.44 -5.28 -13.94
N GLY A 109 -1.08 -5.24 -15.22
CA GLY A 109 -1.02 -6.43 -16.08
C GLY A 109 0.04 -7.47 -15.67
N GLU A 110 1.09 -7.06 -14.95
CA GLU A 110 2.19 -7.94 -14.52
C GLU A 110 1.78 -8.83 -13.33
N TYR A 111 0.80 -8.40 -12.54
CA TYR A 111 0.41 -9.09 -11.31
C TYR A 111 -0.10 -10.51 -11.56
N LYS A 112 -0.78 -10.77 -12.69
CA LYS A 112 -1.26 -12.13 -13.01
C LYS A 112 -0.12 -13.16 -13.15
N ALA A 113 1.05 -12.73 -13.63
CA ALA A 113 2.21 -13.61 -13.72
C ALA A 113 2.89 -13.80 -12.35
N LYS A 114 2.81 -12.79 -11.48
CA LYS A 114 3.38 -12.82 -10.12
C LYS A 114 2.52 -13.60 -9.13
N PHE A 115 1.23 -13.75 -9.41
CA PHE A 115 0.26 -14.50 -8.62
C PHE A 115 -0.43 -15.56 -9.49
N PRO A 116 0.22 -16.70 -9.79
CA PRO A 116 -0.31 -17.70 -10.72
C PRO A 116 -1.59 -18.40 -10.23
N THR A 117 -1.72 -18.57 -8.92
CA THR A 117 -2.89 -19.16 -8.24
C THR A 117 -3.46 -18.18 -7.22
N PRO A 118 -4.05 -17.06 -7.67
CA PRO A 118 -4.46 -15.95 -6.81
C PRO A 118 -5.52 -16.38 -5.78
N GLU A 119 -6.36 -17.38 -6.10
CA GLU A 119 -7.37 -17.92 -5.20
C GLU A 119 -6.79 -18.56 -3.92
N LYS A 120 -5.49 -18.90 -3.92
CA LYS A 120 -4.75 -19.43 -2.77
C LYS A 120 -4.00 -18.36 -1.97
N VAL A 121 -4.17 -17.09 -2.34
CA VAL A 121 -3.55 -15.96 -1.63
C VAL A 121 -4.60 -15.26 -0.78
N LYS A 122 -4.45 -15.40 0.53
CA LYS A 122 -5.32 -14.85 1.56
C LYS A 122 -4.53 -13.84 2.40
N ILE A 123 -5.08 -12.64 2.54
CA ILE A 123 -4.48 -11.55 3.31
C ILE A 123 -5.53 -11.01 4.27
N SER A 124 -5.28 -11.17 5.56
CA SER A 124 -6.20 -10.73 6.61
C SER A 124 -6.22 -9.21 6.78
N PRO A 125 -7.25 -8.64 7.42
CA PRO A 125 -7.42 -7.19 7.54
C PRO A 125 -6.28 -6.44 8.25
N LYS A 126 -5.64 -7.09 9.23
CA LYS A 126 -4.54 -6.52 10.02
C LYS A 126 -3.16 -6.71 9.36
N SER A 127 -3.11 -7.35 8.19
CA SER A 127 -1.85 -7.78 7.61
C SER A 127 -1.07 -6.67 6.93
N THR A 128 0.25 -6.83 6.89
CA THR A 128 1.17 -5.98 6.14
C THR A 128 2.02 -6.86 5.22
N LEU A 129 1.94 -6.64 3.92
CA LEU A 129 2.70 -7.33 2.90
C LEU A 129 3.60 -6.34 2.17
N ILE A 130 4.91 -6.50 2.30
CA ILE A 130 5.90 -5.69 1.57
C ILE A 130 6.65 -6.61 0.62
N ILE A 131 6.67 -6.26 -0.67
CA ILE A 131 7.33 -7.07 -1.71
C ILE A 131 8.40 -6.24 -2.40
N ARG A 132 9.63 -6.74 -2.34
CA ARG A 132 10.83 -6.22 -2.99
C ARG A 132 11.55 -7.37 -3.69
N GLY A 133 11.90 -7.13 -4.94
CA GLY A 133 12.61 -8.09 -5.76
C GLY A 133 11.86 -8.42 -7.06
N PRO A 134 12.55 -8.46 -8.21
CA PRO A 134 11.91 -8.69 -9.49
C PRO A 134 11.50 -10.13 -9.72
N ASN A 135 12.17 -11.10 -9.12
CA ASN A 135 11.96 -12.53 -9.41
C ASN A 135 11.27 -13.24 -8.24
N VAL A 136 10.19 -12.64 -7.74
CA VAL A 136 9.31 -13.24 -6.72
C VAL A 136 8.02 -13.69 -7.38
N THR A 137 7.59 -14.93 -7.10
CA THR A 137 6.31 -15.48 -7.53
C THR A 137 5.57 -16.04 -6.31
N ILE A 138 4.30 -15.68 -6.15
CA ILE A 138 3.47 -16.05 -5.01
C ILE A 138 2.38 -17.01 -5.48
N ASN A 139 2.57 -18.30 -5.23
CA ASN A 139 1.60 -19.33 -5.58
C ASN A 139 0.55 -19.50 -4.46
N SER A 140 0.96 -19.57 -3.21
CA SER A 140 0.05 -19.83 -2.09
C SER A 140 0.57 -19.16 -0.83
N LEU A 141 -0.28 -18.34 -0.21
CA LEU A 141 0.05 -17.51 0.95
C LEU A 141 -1.19 -17.33 1.83
N ASP A 142 -1.10 -17.67 3.10
CA ASP A 142 -2.07 -17.28 4.14
C ASP A 142 -1.37 -16.33 5.12
N LEU A 143 -1.68 -15.04 4.99
CA LEU A 143 -1.04 -13.98 5.76
C LEU A 143 -2.00 -13.42 6.80
N ASP A 144 -1.63 -13.60 8.07
CA ASP A 144 -2.24 -12.98 9.24
C ASP A 144 -1.19 -12.30 10.12
N GLY A 145 -0.73 -11.12 9.71
CA GLY A 145 0.34 -10.37 10.37
C GLY A 145 1.25 -9.66 9.36
N THR A 146 2.52 -9.48 9.67
CA THR A 146 3.48 -8.81 8.77
C THR A 146 4.43 -9.79 8.09
N LEU A 147 4.52 -9.70 6.76
CA LEU A 147 5.49 -10.39 5.91
C LEU A 147 6.21 -9.39 5.01
N ILE A 148 7.54 -9.46 5.03
CA ILE A 148 8.42 -8.70 4.13
C ILE A 148 9.17 -9.69 3.26
N ILE A 149 8.98 -9.60 1.95
CA ILE A 149 9.74 -10.35 0.96
C ILE A 149 10.75 -9.37 0.38
N ASP A 150 12.04 -9.60 0.60
CA ASP A 150 13.13 -8.72 0.16
C ASP A 150 14.22 -9.55 -0.51
N VAL A 151 13.99 -9.85 -1.79
CA VAL A 151 14.81 -10.78 -2.57
C VAL A 151 15.66 -10.00 -3.57
N PRO A 152 16.99 -10.17 -3.56
CA PRO A 152 17.86 -9.50 -4.51
C PRO A 152 17.65 -10.02 -5.94
N ALA A 153 17.87 -9.16 -6.94
CA ALA A 153 17.56 -9.44 -8.35
C ALA A 153 18.22 -10.68 -8.98
N HIS A 154 19.29 -11.22 -8.38
CA HIS A 154 19.98 -12.42 -8.89
C HIS A 154 19.40 -13.74 -8.35
N LEU A 155 18.41 -13.68 -7.45
CA LEU A 155 17.72 -14.84 -6.90
C LEU A 155 16.29 -14.90 -7.41
N GLU A 156 15.80 -16.11 -7.65
CA GLU A 156 14.40 -16.39 -7.96
C GLU A 156 13.76 -17.11 -6.76
N VAL A 157 12.59 -16.66 -6.34
CA VAL A 157 11.89 -17.18 -5.16
C VAL A 157 10.43 -17.46 -5.49
N SER A 158 10.04 -18.73 -5.35
CA SER A 158 8.65 -19.18 -5.34
C SER A 158 8.13 -19.33 -3.91
N ILE A 159 7.01 -18.68 -3.60
CA ILE A 159 6.30 -18.82 -2.32
C ILE A 159 5.17 -19.83 -2.49
N GLU A 160 5.27 -20.95 -1.79
CA GLU A 160 4.34 -22.09 -1.88
C GLU A 160 3.91 -22.52 -0.48
N ASP A 161 2.59 -22.58 -0.26
CA ASP A 161 1.97 -23.06 0.98
C ASP A 161 2.57 -22.40 2.23
N LEU A 162 2.79 -21.08 2.15
CA LEU A 162 3.34 -20.29 3.24
C LEU A 162 2.21 -19.75 4.12
N GLU A 163 2.23 -20.13 5.39
CA GLU A 163 1.33 -19.59 6.41
C GLU A 163 2.12 -18.73 7.40
N ILE A 164 1.73 -17.47 7.57
CA ILE A 164 2.37 -16.53 8.50
C ILE A 164 1.32 -15.99 9.47
N LYS A 165 1.52 -16.30 10.75
CA LYS A 165 0.73 -15.78 11.87
C LYS A 165 1.62 -15.05 12.86
N ASN A 166 1.50 -13.73 12.96
CA ASN A 166 2.26 -12.92 13.92
C ASN A 166 1.49 -11.65 14.34
N ASP A 167 1.97 -10.99 15.39
CA ASP A 167 1.32 -9.77 15.93
C ASP A 167 1.32 -8.61 14.93
N GLY A 168 2.19 -8.64 13.92
CA GLY A 168 2.19 -7.68 12.83
C GLY A 168 2.55 -6.26 13.25
N TRP A 169 2.09 -5.31 12.44
CA TRP A 169 2.29 -3.89 12.63
C TRP A 169 0.95 -3.21 12.93
N HIS A 170 0.93 -2.25 13.85
CA HIS A 170 -0.28 -1.56 14.26
C HIS A 170 -0.14 -0.04 14.13
N LYS A 171 -1.23 0.61 13.72
CA LYS A 171 -1.33 2.06 13.76
C LYS A 171 -1.77 2.48 15.17
N ILE A 172 -0.98 3.30 15.82
CA ILE A 172 -1.30 3.88 17.13
C ILE A 172 -1.59 5.36 16.91
N ALA A 173 -2.80 5.79 17.29
CA ALA A 173 -3.17 7.19 17.26
C ALA A 173 -2.18 8.03 18.09
N VAL A 174 -1.81 9.21 17.58
CA VAL A 174 -0.86 10.11 18.25
C VAL A 174 -1.52 11.45 18.47
N ASP A 175 -1.69 11.81 19.75
CA ASP A 175 -2.16 13.12 20.20
C ASP A 175 -1.02 14.05 20.62
N ASP A 176 0.23 13.58 20.53
CA ASP A 176 1.40 14.28 21.03
C ASP A 176 1.89 15.39 20.07
N ASP A 177 1.96 16.61 20.60
CA ASP A 177 2.49 17.79 19.93
C ASP A 177 4.03 17.80 19.83
N GLU A 178 4.75 16.86 20.43
CA GLU A 178 6.20 16.71 20.27
C GLU A 178 6.58 15.77 19.12
N ALA A 179 5.59 15.11 18.49
CA ALA A 179 5.85 14.21 17.38
C ALA A 179 6.44 14.92 16.14
N LYS A 180 7.21 14.17 15.34
CA LYS A 180 7.68 14.63 14.03
C LYS A 180 6.50 15.07 13.15
N GLU A 181 6.70 16.10 12.34
CA GLU A 181 5.64 16.68 11.50
C GLU A 181 4.91 15.66 10.62
N ILE A 182 5.64 14.68 10.06
CA ILE A 182 5.07 13.58 9.27
C ILE A 182 4.03 12.78 10.08
N ILE A 183 4.30 12.51 11.36
CA ILE A 183 3.38 11.79 12.25
C ILE A 183 2.20 12.69 12.61
N LYS A 184 2.44 13.99 12.87
CA LYS A 184 1.40 14.96 13.18
C LYS A 184 0.38 15.09 12.05
N MET A 185 0.83 15.17 10.80
CA MET A 185 -0.02 15.35 9.62
C MET A 185 -0.94 14.16 9.37
N ARG A 186 -0.47 12.92 9.59
CA ARG A 186 -1.29 11.71 9.42
C ARG A 186 -2.07 11.27 10.66
N GLY A 187 -1.68 11.74 11.85
CA GLY A 187 -2.42 11.49 13.10
C GLY A 187 -2.16 10.12 13.75
N TYR A 188 -1.24 9.32 13.23
CA TYR A 188 -0.85 8.04 13.81
C TYR A 188 0.63 7.72 13.56
N LYS A 189 1.19 6.84 14.41
CA LYS A 189 2.50 6.21 14.23
C LYS A 189 2.33 4.72 13.97
N MET A 190 3.26 4.13 13.23
CA MET A 190 3.29 2.69 13.03
C MET A 190 4.14 2.05 14.13
N GLU A 191 3.56 1.15 14.91
CA GLU A 191 4.25 0.29 15.86
C GLU A 191 4.55 -1.06 15.19
N ARG A 192 5.84 -1.36 15.02
CA ARG A 192 6.31 -2.59 14.38
C ARG A 192 6.58 -3.66 15.44
N LYS A 193 5.57 -4.43 15.86
CA LYS A 193 5.73 -5.44 16.93
C LYS A 193 6.48 -6.67 16.46
N LYS A 194 5.97 -7.35 15.43
CA LYS A 194 6.55 -8.58 14.89
C LYS A 194 6.45 -8.60 13.37
N GLN A 195 7.40 -9.26 12.72
CA GLN A 195 7.43 -9.43 11.27
C GLN A 195 8.17 -10.71 10.90
N ALA A 196 7.73 -11.36 9.82
CA ALA A 196 8.51 -12.37 9.11
C ALA A 196 9.24 -11.70 7.94
N VAL A 197 10.50 -12.08 7.68
CA VAL A 197 11.27 -11.53 6.57
C VAL A 197 11.89 -12.66 5.75
N ILE A 198 11.68 -12.63 4.44
CA ILE A 198 12.30 -13.56 3.48
C ILE A 198 13.36 -12.77 2.71
N LYS A 199 14.65 -12.97 3.07
CA LYS A 199 15.81 -12.32 2.41
C LYS A 199 16.62 -13.27 1.51
N LYS A 200 16.64 -14.56 1.86
CA LYS A 200 17.51 -15.54 1.22
C LYS A 200 16.92 -16.94 1.37
N GLN A 201 16.50 -17.56 0.27
CA GLN A 201 16.31 -19.00 0.23
C GLN A 201 16.57 -19.52 -1.19
N ARG A 202 17.12 -20.74 -1.29
CA ARG A 202 17.28 -21.45 -2.56
C ARG A 202 15.89 -21.94 -3.01
N ASP A 203 15.45 -21.40 -4.13
CA ASP A 203 14.41 -21.86 -5.05
C ASP A 203 12.95 -21.90 -4.54
N VAL A 204 12.62 -22.46 -3.36
CA VAL A 204 11.23 -22.57 -2.88
C VAL A 204 11.09 -22.36 -1.37
N VAL A 205 10.17 -21.51 -0.96
CA VAL A 205 9.78 -21.31 0.46
C VAL A 205 8.52 -22.14 0.73
N LYS A 206 8.61 -23.13 1.64
CA LYS A 206 7.48 -23.95 2.12
C LYS A 206 7.35 -23.88 3.65
N ALA A 207 6.14 -23.95 4.17
CA ALA A 207 5.93 -24.12 5.61
C ALA A 207 6.40 -25.51 6.09
N ALA A 208 7.27 -25.54 7.10
CA ALA A 208 7.50 -26.74 7.89
C ALA A 208 6.39 -26.83 8.96
N GLY A 209 5.61 -27.91 8.95
CA GLY A 209 4.58 -28.11 9.95
C GLY A 209 5.16 -28.35 11.35
N GLY A 210 4.57 -27.70 12.35
CA GLY A 210 4.66 -28.11 13.75
C GLY A 210 5.66 -27.35 14.62
N ALA A 211 5.18 -27.00 15.81
CA ALA A 211 5.82 -26.42 16.99
C ALA A 211 7.34 -26.63 17.13
N ASP A 212 8.02 -25.56 17.56
CA ASP A 212 9.38 -25.52 18.09
C ASP A 212 10.51 -25.97 17.13
N GLY A 213 10.94 -25.06 16.25
CA GLY A 213 12.13 -25.26 15.42
C GLY A 213 12.68 -23.96 14.86
N GLU A 214 13.72 -23.43 15.53
CA GLU A 214 14.79 -22.56 15.02
C GLU A 214 14.47 -21.56 13.88
N TRP A 215 14.24 -20.31 14.27
CA TRP A 215 14.20 -19.15 13.38
C TRP A 215 15.62 -18.61 13.17
N TRP A 216 16.14 -18.66 11.93
CA TRP A 216 17.38 -17.99 11.52
C TRP A 216 17.05 -17.23 10.21
N ASP A 217 17.17 -15.91 10.05
CA ASP A 217 18.13 -14.90 10.53
C ASP A 217 17.37 -13.67 11.07
N VAL A 218 17.46 -13.45 12.37
CA VAL A 218 16.94 -12.28 13.10
C VAL A 218 18.07 -11.25 13.18
N SER A 219 18.38 -10.60 12.07
CA SER A 219 19.35 -9.50 12.04
C SER A 219 18.66 -8.18 11.69
N ASP A 220 18.75 -7.27 12.66
CA ASP A 220 18.32 -5.89 12.68
C ASP A 220 18.27 -5.21 11.30
N CYS A 221 17.11 -4.62 11.00
CA CYS A 221 17.03 -3.48 10.11
C CYS A 221 16.15 -2.44 10.75
N ALA A 222 16.76 -1.67 11.65
CA ALA A 222 16.41 -0.28 11.83
C ALA A 222 16.48 0.40 10.46
N ILE A 223 15.32 0.65 9.86
CA ILE A 223 15.20 1.56 8.73
C ILE A 223 14.17 2.62 9.13
N LEU A 224 14.73 3.83 9.18
CA LEU A 224 14.20 5.16 9.49
C LEU A 224 12.80 5.45 8.95
#